data_AF-A0A8A1LZN4-F1
#
_entry.id   AF-A0A8A1LZN4-F1
#
_cell.length_a   1.000
_cell.length_b   1.000
_cell.length_c   1.000
_cell.angle_alpha   90.00
_cell.angle_beta   90.00
_cell.angle_gamma   90.00
#
_symmetry.space_group_name_H-M   'P 1'
#
loop_
_entity.id
_entity.type
_entity.pdbx_description
1 polymer ?
#
loop_
_entity_poly.entity_id
_entity_poly.type
_entity_poly.pdbx_seq_one_letter_code
_entity_poly.pdbx_strand_id
1 'polypeptide(L)'
;MIYDKLAEWAAAVTTSNIARVIFLTEDVSASKSLSRALPSTVFHQMSLQDCSSEVAKRFVLEHIRAGGEGNQRSDTPESLQHMEGLDDAIQALGGRLTDLEFLARMIKTGSTPKGAVQRIINDASAEILKTFILDLPATENSPWSAEQAWYLISKFGKSDSETLRYNAILLHPLFKSGGEAVVQALQHAELISVCTIDGSPSSIKPGRPVYRAAFKQLTDNKALRSRFEMEILARLIAIENQNIQNLEKELQVLGSFPKQPGEVAPRVRWLLGKLSGSQVNLEKYERKASLLKKVLEME
;
A
#
# COMPACT_ATOMS: atom_id res chain seq x y z
N MET A 1 -3.60 -24.20 -10.44
CA MET A 1 -3.70 -25.66 -10.16
C MET A 1 -4.66 -26.00 -9.04
N ILE A 2 -4.46 -25.56 -7.78
CA ILE A 2 -5.38 -25.91 -6.68
C ILE A 2 -6.77 -25.30 -6.89
N TYR A 3 -6.85 -24.01 -7.21
CA TYR A 3 -8.13 -23.33 -7.49
C TYR A 3 -8.91 -23.97 -8.65
N ASP A 4 -8.21 -24.46 -9.67
CA ASP A 4 -8.83 -25.12 -10.82
C ASP A 4 -9.46 -26.46 -10.42
N LYS A 5 -8.76 -27.23 -9.58
CA LYS A 5 -9.27 -28.51 -9.06
C LYS A 5 -10.42 -28.34 -8.08
N LEU A 6 -10.35 -27.32 -7.23
CA LEU A 6 -11.48 -26.97 -6.35
C LEU A 6 -12.70 -26.50 -7.15
N ALA A 7 -12.48 -25.74 -8.23
CA ALA A 7 -13.55 -25.31 -9.12
C ALA A 7 -14.18 -26.51 -9.87
N GLU A 8 -13.37 -27.45 -10.38
CA GLU A 8 -13.86 -28.70 -11.00
C GLU A 8 -14.67 -29.55 -10.02
N TRP A 9 -14.18 -29.73 -8.78
CA TRP A 9 -14.91 -30.46 -7.74
C TRP A 9 -16.24 -29.79 -7.40
N ALA A 10 -16.22 -28.47 -7.18
CA ALA A 10 -17.43 -27.72 -6.88
C ALA A 10 -18.44 -27.82 -8.03
N ALA A 11 -17.97 -27.78 -9.28
CA ALA A 11 -18.81 -27.94 -10.46
C ALA A 11 -19.53 -29.30 -10.47
N ALA A 12 -18.82 -30.38 -10.14
CA ALA A 12 -19.40 -31.71 -10.09
C ALA A 12 -20.50 -31.83 -9.02
N VAL A 13 -20.23 -31.30 -7.82
CA VAL A 13 -21.14 -31.39 -6.66
C VAL A 13 -22.38 -30.49 -6.82
N THR A 14 -22.24 -29.32 -7.44
CA THR A 14 -23.39 -28.44 -7.72
C THR A 14 -24.24 -28.95 -8.88
N THR A 15 -23.63 -29.45 -9.97
CA THR A 15 -24.38 -29.96 -11.14
C THR A 15 -25.15 -31.24 -10.80
N SER A 16 -24.60 -32.08 -9.93
CA SER A 16 -25.29 -33.27 -9.40
C SER A 16 -26.32 -32.94 -8.30
N ASN A 17 -26.47 -31.66 -7.93
CA ASN A 17 -27.38 -31.17 -6.90
C ASN A 17 -27.18 -31.83 -5.53
N ILE A 18 -25.93 -32.20 -5.21
CA ILE A 18 -25.57 -32.88 -3.95
C ILE A 18 -25.37 -31.85 -2.83
N ALA A 19 -24.76 -30.70 -3.12
CA ALA A 19 -24.54 -29.64 -2.12
C ALA A 19 -24.47 -28.24 -2.74
N ARG A 20 -24.65 -27.23 -1.87
CA ARG A 20 -24.39 -25.83 -2.18
C ARG A 20 -22.97 -25.47 -1.74
N VAL A 21 -22.16 -24.98 -2.67
CA VAL A 21 -20.76 -24.60 -2.42
C VAL A 21 -20.65 -23.08 -2.29
N ILE A 22 -20.02 -22.62 -1.21
CA ILE A 22 -19.72 -21.20 -0.97
C ILE A 22 -18.20 -21.06 -0.96
N PHE A 23 -17.68 -20.18 -1.82
CA PHE A 23 -16.25 -19.84 -1.85
C PHE A 23 -16.03 -18.54 -1.09
N LEU A 24 -15.19 -18.59 -0.06
CA LEU A 24 -14.66 -17.40 0.60
C LEU A 24 -13.24 -17.18 0.11
N THR A 25 -12.99 -16.04 -0.52
CA THR A 25 -11.69 -15.71 -1.10
C THR A 25 -11.44 -14.21 -1.02
N GLU A 26 -10.18 -13.86 -0.79
CA GLU A 26 -9.68 -12.48 -0.84
C GLU A 26 -9.34 -12.07 -2.29
N ASP A 27 -9.18 -13.05 -3.20
CA ASP A 27 -8.81 -12.79 -4.58
C ASP A 27 -10.02 -12.74 -5.51
N VAL A 28 -10.28 -11.56 -6.07
CA VAL A 28 -11.35 -11.29 -7.04
C VAL A 28 -11.16 -12.14 -8.32
N SER A 29 -9.94 -12.58 -8.61
CA SER A 29 -9.60 -13.39 -9.79
C SER A 29 -10.10 -14.84 -9.72
N ALA A 30 -10.45 -15.35 -8.54
CA ALA A 30 -10.97 -16.71 -8.35
C ALA A 30 -12.26 -16.96 -9.15
N SER A 31 -13.04 -15.90 -9.39
CA SER A 31 -14.24 -15.93 -10.25
C SER A 31 -13.95 -16.40 -11.68
N LYS A 32 -12.75 -16.13 -12.22
CA LYS A 32 -12.35 -16.56 -13.58
C LYS A 32 -12.16 -18.07 -13.66
N SER A 33 -11.51 -18.66 -12.66
CA SER A 33 -11.33 -20.12 -12.59
C SER A 33 -12.66 -20.85 -12.40
N LEU A 34 -13.56 -20.29 -11.60
CA LEU A 34 -14.93 -20.77 -11.42
C LEU A 34 -15.74 -20.67 -12.72
N SER A 35 -15.67 -19.55 -13.43
CA SER A 35 -16.37 -19.35 -14.71
C SER A 35 -15.90 -20.32 -15.80
N ARG A 36 -14.64 -20.76 -15.75
CA ARG A 36 -14.13 -21.78 -16.69
C ARG A 36 -14.70 -23.17 -16.38
N ALA A 37 -14.84 -23.53 -15.10
CA ALA A 37 -15.38 -24.82 -14.67
C ALA A 37 -16.92 -24.88 -14.79
N LEU A 38 -17.59 -23.74 -14.63
CA LEU A 38 -19.04 -23.61 -14.68
C LEU A 38 -19.45 -22.41 -15.56
N PRO A 39 -19.34 -22.54 -16.90
CA PRO A 39 -19.60 -21.42 -17.82
C PRO A 39 -21.07 -21.03 -17.94
N SER A 40 -22.00 -21.94 -17.60
CA SER A 40 -23.45 -21.75 -17.75
C SER A 40 -24.16 -21.32 -16.46
N THR A 41 -23.44 -21.08 -15.36
CA THR A 41 -24.04 -20.71 -14.07
C THR A 41 -23.77 -19.26 -13.70
N VAL A 42 -24.79 -18.55 -13.26
CA VAL A 42 -24.63 -17.20 -12.69
C VAL A 42 -24.17 -17.32 -11.24
N PHE A 43 -22.97 -16.83 -10.96
CA PHE A 43 -22.44 -16.81 -9.60
C PHE A 43 -23.05 -15.66 -8.80
N HIS A 44 -23.55 -15.97 -7.60
CA HIS A 44 -23.95 -14.95 -6.65
C HIS A 44 -22.72 -14.49 -5.89
N GLN A 45 -22.18 -13.33 -6.27
CA GLN A 45 -21.02 -12.74 -5.62
C GLN A 45 -21.47 -11.71 -4.56
N MET A 46 -21.05 -11.92 -3.32
CA MET A 46 -21.19 -10.94 -2.25
C MET A 46 -19.80 -10.43 -1.88
N SER A 47 -19.60 -9.12 -1.94
CA SER A 47 -18.36 -8.48 -1.50
C SER A 47 -18.54 -8.03 -0.05
N LEU A 48 -17.67 -8.49 0.84
CA LEU A 48 -17.60 -8.03 2.22
C LEU A 48 -16.71 -6.78 2.25
N GLN A 49 -17.30 -5.64 2.58
CA GLN A 49 -16.62 -4.36 2.66
C GLN A 49 -16.55 -3.88 4.12
N ASP A 50 -15.66 -2.93 4.36
CA ASP A 50 -15.56 -2.27 5.66
C ASP A 50 -16.90 -1.61 6.03
N CYS A 51 -17.26 -1.67 7.31
CA CYS A 51 -18.50 -1.10 7.81
C CYS A 51 -18.54 0.42 7.67
N SER A 52 -19.73 0.99 7.44
CA SER A 52 -19.92 2.43 7.56
C SER A 52 -19.69 2.88 9.01
N SER A 53 -19.34 4.15 9.22
CA SER A 53 -19.07 4.71 10.55
C SER A 53 -20.22 4.46 11.53
N GLU A 54 -21.47 4.58 11.07
CA GLU A 54 -22.66 4.34 11.89
C GLU A 54 -22.80 2.87 12.32
N VAL A 55 -22.55 1.93 11.40
CA VAL A 55 -22.62 0.49 11.70
C VAL A 55 -21.47 0.09 12.61
N ALA A 56 -20.27 0.63 12.37
CA ALA A 56 -19.10 0.43 13.22
C ALA A 56 -19.37 0.89 14.66
N LYS A 57 -19.98 2.07 14.84
CA LYS A 57 -20.38 2.58 16.17
C LYS A 57 -21.35 1.65 16.87
N ARG A 58 -22.41 1.23 16.18
CA ARG A 58 -23.40 0.29 16.74
C ARG A 58 -22.75 -1.04 17.12
N PHE A 59 -21.87 -1.55 16.26
CA PHE A 59 -21.15 -2.79 16.50
C PHE A 59 -20.29 -2.70 17.77
N VAL A 60 -19.46 -1.66 17.91
CA VAL A 60 -18.62 -1.47 19.09
C VAL A 60 -19.46 -1.34 20.36
N LEU A 61 -20.54 -0.54 20.32
CA LEU A 61 -21.44 -0.38 21.46
C LEU A 61 -22.11 -1.70 21.87
N GLU A 62 -22.57 -2.49 20.91
CA GLU A 62 -23.21 -3.77 21.18
C GLU A 62 -22.21 -4.80 21.71
N HIS A 63 -20.99 -4.80 21.19
CA HIS A 63 -19.93 -5.71 21.63
C HIS A 63 -19.44 -5.39 23.05
N ILE A 64 -19.46 -4.11 23.44
CA ILE A 64 -19.20 -3.69 24.82
C ILE A 64 -20.33 -4.18 25.76
N ARG A 65 -21.60 -4.12 25.31
CA ARG A 65 -22.79 -4.54 26.08
C ARG A 65 -22.90 -6.06 26.25
N ALA A 66 -22.76 -6.82 25.17
CA ALA A 66 -22.96 -8.27 25.16
C ALA A 66 -22.00 -9.02 26.09
N GLY A 67 -20.86 -8.42 26.43
CA GLY A 67 -19.88 -8.99 27.36
C GLY A 67 -20.10 -8.62 28.83
N GLY A 68 -21.16 -7.89 29.18
CA GLY A 68 -21.41 -7.27 30.48
C GLY A 68 -22.28 -8.07 31.46
N GLU A 69 -22.64 -9.33 31.17
CA GLU A 69 -23.54 -10.13 32.01
C GLU A 69 -23.03 -10.44 33.44
N GLY A 70 -21.81 -10.03 33.81
CA GLY A 70 -21.20 -10.33 35.11
C GLY A 70 -20.71 -9.15 35.95
N ASN A 71 -20.83 -7.90 35.49
CA ASN A 71 -20.30 -6.76 36.27
C ASN A 71 -21.38 -5.68 36.44
N GLN A 72 -21.88 -5.55 37.67
CA GLN A 72 -22.79 -4.50 38.12
C GLN A 72 -22.09 -3.13 38.14
N ARG A 73 -21.61 -2.65 37.00
CA ARG A 73 -21.40 -1.21 36.79
C ARG A 73 -22.55 -0.73 35.92
N SER A 74 -23.32 0.15 36.50
CA SER A 74 -24.43 0.88 35.91
C SER A 74 -23.94 1.78 34.77
N ASP A 75 -23.50 1.19 33.66
CA ASP A 75 -23.21 1.93 32.44
C ASP A 75 -24.54 2.12 31.70
N THR A 76 -25.24 3.21 32.05
CA THR A 76 -26.46 3.62 31.34
C THR A 76 -26.16 3.84 29.85
N PRO A 77 -27.12 3.58 28.95
CA PRO A 77 -26.94 3.77 27.51
C PRO A 77 -26.49 5.19 27.15
N GLU A 78 -26.80 6.18 27.98
CA GLU A 78 -26.35 7.57 27.84
C GLU A 78 -24.85 7.74 28.11
N SER A 79 -24.27 7.05 29.10
CA SER A 79 -22.83 7.17 29.43
C SER A 79 -21.93 6.61 28.32
N LEU A 80 -22.36 5.53 27.66
CA LEU A 80 -21.65 4.94 26.52
C LEU A 80 -21.85 5.74 25.21
N GLN A 81 -23.01 6.36 25.02
CA GLN A 81 -23.26 7.27 23.89
C GLN A 81 -22.44 8.57 23.99
N HIS A 82 -22.06 8.98 25.21
CA HIS A 82 -21.24 10.16 25.48
C HIS A 82 -19.77 9.83 25.78
N MET A 83 -19.29 8.63 25.40
CA MET A 83 -17.86 8.31 25.44
C MET A 83 -17.10 9.28 24.53
N GLU A 84 -16.49 10.29 25.16
CA GLU A 84 -15.82 11.39 24.48
C GLU A 84 -14.69 10.85 23.58
N GLY A 85 -14.78 11.11 22.28
CA GLY A 85 -13.80 10.66 21.29
C GLY A 85 -13.96 9.23 20.79
N LEU A 86 -15.08 8.54 21.07
CA LEU A 86 -15.39 7.24 20.43
C LEU A 86 -15.64 7.41 18.92
N ASP A 87 -16.33 8.47 18.52
CA ASP A 87 -16.60 8.76 17.11
C ASP A 87 -15.31 9.10 16.36
N ASP A 88 -14.42 9.90 16.97
CA ASP A 88 -13.09 10.18 16.43
C ASP A 88 -12.24 8.91 16.32
N ALA A 89 -12.34 8.03 17.32
CA ALA A 89 -11.64 6.74 17.35
C ALA A 89 -12.10 5.82 16.21
N ILE A 90 -13.41 5.74 15.97
CA ILE A 90 -13.97 4.95 14.86
C ILE A 90 -13.60 5.58 13.52
N GLN A 91 -13.62 6.91 13.42
CA GLN A 91 -13.21 7.60 12.19
C GLN A 91 -11.73 7.35 11.85
N ALA A 92 -10.85 7.30 12.87
CA ALA A 92 -9.43 7.03 12.69
C ALA A 92 -9.14 5.55 12.35
N LEU A 93 -9.91 4.62 12.93
CA LEU A 93 -9.72 3.18 12.73
C LEU A 93 -10.39 2.66 11.45
N GLY A 94 -11.48 3.29 11.05
CA GLY A 94 -12.34 2.87 9.95
C GLY A 94 -13.27 1.70 10.30
N GLY A 95 -13.76 1.02 9.27
CA GLY A 95 -14.85 0.04 9.38
C GLY A 95 -14.43 -1.43 9.45
N ARG A 96 -13.14 -1.74 9.62
CA ARG A 96 -12.67 -3.13 9.60
C ARG A 96 -13.09 -3.85 10.89
N LEU A 97 -13.84 -4.95 10.75
CA LEU A 97 -14.44 -5.66 11.88
C LEU A 97 -13.40 -6.09 12.93
N THR A 98 -12.29 -6.66 12.49
CA THR A 98 -11.21 -7.13 13.38
C THR A 98 -10.64 -6.03 14.26
N ASP A 99 -10.47 -4.84 13.68
CA ASP A 99 -9.93 -3.68 14.38
C ASP A 99 -10.98 -3.12 15.37
N LEU A 100 -12.26 -3.09 14.96
CA LEU A 100 -13.38 -2.68 15.82
C LEU A 100 -13.60 -3.65 17.01
N GLU A 101 -13.46 -4.95 16.79
CA GLU A 101 -13.51 -5.96 17.85
C GLU A 101 -12.37 -5.77 18.87
N PHE A 102 -11.16 -5.51 18.38
CA PHE A 102 -10.03 -5.22 19.25
C PHE A 102 -10.22 -3.93 20.04
N LEU A 103 -10.75 -2.87 19.41
CA LEU A 103 -11.14 -1.63 20.07
C LEU A 103 -12.17 -1.89 21.18
N ALA A 104 -13.24 -2.61 20.89
CA ALA A 104 -14.28 -2.94 21.86
C ALA A 104 -13.73 -3.75 23.05
N ARG A 105 -12.85 -4.72 22.78
CA ARG A 105 -12.17 -5.50 23.83
C ARG A 105 -11.28 -4.63 24.72
N MET A 106 -10.51 -3.72 24.12
CA MET A 106 -9.64 -2.80 24.85
C MET A 106 -10.43 -1.85 25.76
N ILE A 107 -11.53 -1.29 25.25
CA ILE A 107 -12.43 -0.44 26.03
C ILE A 107 -13.02 -1.23 27.21
N LYS A 108 -13.44 -2.47 26.98
CA LYS A 108 -13.95 -3.36 28.04
C LYS A 108 -12.92 -3.62 29.14
N THR A 109 -11.64 -3.73 28.79
CA THR A 109 -10.55 -3.89 29.78
C THR A 109 -10.19 -2.60 30.54
N GLY A 110 -10.91 -1.50 30.29
CA GLY A 110 -10.74 -0.22 30.98
C GLY A 110 -9.81 0.77 30.28
N SER A 111 -9.45 0.53 29.01
CA SER A 111 -8.68 1.51 28.23
C SER A 111 -9.55 2.63 27.69
N THR A 112 -9.02 3.84 27.56
CA THR A 112 -9.73 4.93 26.89
C THR A 112 -9.82 4.67 25.37
N PRO A 113 -10.87 5.13 24.67
CA PRO A 113 -11.00 4.96 23.21
C PRO A 113 -9.79 5.49 22.45
N LYS A 114 -9.28 6.68 22.82
CA LYS A 114 -8.08 7.28 22.22
C LYS A 114 -6.82 6.44 22.46
N GLY A 115 -6.63 5.91 23.67
CA GLY A 115 -5.48 5.06 24.00
C GLY A 115 -5.51 3.72 23.27
N ALA A 116 -6.70 3.13 23.13
CA ALA A 116 -6.89 1.89 22.39
C ALA A 116 -6.57 2.07 20.89
N VAL A 117 -7.06 3.15 20.27
CA VAL A 117 -6.74 3.47 18.87
C VAL A 117 -5.25 3.70 18.67
N GLN A 118 -4.61 4.49 19.54
CA GLN A 118 -3.16 4.71 19.43
C GLN A 118 -2.37 3.39 19.50
N ARG A 119 -2.80 2.45 20.34
CA ARG A 119 -2.18 1.11 20.40
C ARG A 119 -2.36 0.35 19.10
N ILE A 120 -3.56 0.34 18.53
CA ILE A 120 -3.82 -0.33 17.24
C ILE A 120 -2.96 0.29 16.13
N ILE A 121 -2.83 1.62 16.10
CA ILE A 121 -1.97 2.30 15.13
C ILE A 121 -0.50 1.94 15.34
N ASN A 122 -0.03 1.85 16.59
CA ASN A 122 1.34 1.43 16.91
C ASN A 122 1.62 0.00 16.44
N ASP A 123 0.69 -0.92 16.72
CA ASP A 123 0.80 -2.33 16.32
C ASP A 123 0.80 -2.45 14.79
N ALA A 124 -0.09 -1.73 14.10
CA ALA A 124 -0.11 -1.67 12.64
C ALA A 124 1.17 -1.05 12.04
N SER A 125 1.72 -0.01 12.68
CA SER A 125 2.99 0.60 12.24
C SER A 125 4.16 -0.37 12.36
N ALA A 126 4.22 -1.15 13.45
CA ALA A 126 5.24 -2.18 13.65
C ALA A 126 5.09 -3.33 12.65
N GLU A 127 3.86 -3.76 12.37
CA GLU A 127 3.55 -4.76 11.34
C GLU A 127 4.01 -4.29 9.95
N ILE A 128 3.74 -3.03 9.60
CA ILE A 128 4.15 -2.45 8.32
C ILE A 128 5.68 -2.46 8.17
N LEU A 129 6.40 -1.99 9.19
CA LEU A 129 7.86 -1.97 9.18
C LEU A 129 8.44 -3.37 9.08
N LYS A 130 7.89 -4.31 9.83
CA LYS A 130 8.37 -5.69 9.80
C LYS A 130 8.16 -6.31 8.42
N THR A 131 6.94 -6.27 7.91
CA THR A 131 6.52 -7.04 6.73
C THR A 131 7.00 -6.43 5.41
N PHE A 132 6.93 -5.10 5.26
CA PHE A 132 7.17 -4.46 3.97
C PHE A 132 8.56 -3.83 3.82
N ILE A 133 9.31 -3.77 4.91
CA ILE A 133 10.54 -2.99 4.97
C ILE A 133 11.72 -3.82 5.52
N LEU A 134 11.56 -4.47 6.67
CA LEU A 134 12.67 -5.14 7.38
C LEU A 134 12.85 -6.62 7.00
N ASP A 135 11.76 -7.39 6.92
CA ASP A 135 11.80 -8.84 6.64
C ASP A 135 11.81 -9.13 5.13
N LEU A 136 12.19 -8.16 4.30
CA LEU A 136 12.33 -8.39 2.87
C LEU A 136 13.48 -9.37 2.61
N PRO A 137 13.24 -10.49 1.91
CA PRO A 137 14.31 -11.42 1.59
C PRO A 137 15.35 -10.67 0.76
N ALA A 138 16.63 -10.71 1.18
CA ALA A 138 17.76 -10.06 0.51
C ALA A 138 18.08 -10.66 -0.90
N THR A 139 17.16 -11.45 -1.46
CA THR A 139 17.31 -12.16 -2.72
C THR A 139 16.68 -11.38 -3.87
N GLU A 140 17.24 -11.50 -5.07
CA GLU A 140 16.80 -10.81 -6.30
C GLU A 140 15.33 -11.09 -6.70
N ASN A 141 14.66 -12.04 -6.05
CA ASN A 141 13.27 -12.42 -6.32
C ASN A 141 12.25 -11.79 -5.37
N SER A 142 12.63 -10.79 -4.55
CA SER A 142 11.63 -10.03 -3.78
C SER A 142 10.67 -9.33 -4.75
N PRO A 143 9.34 -9.50 -4.58
CA PRO A 143 8.35 -8.91 -5.48
C PRO A 143 8.32 -7.37 -5.45
N TRP A 144 8.88 -6.75 -4.40
CA TRP A 144 9.06 -5.30 -4.29
C TRP A 144 10.32 -4.96 -3.49
N SER A 145 10.77 -3.71 -3.59
CA SER A 145 11.88 -3.17 -2.80
C SER A 145 11.37 -2.31 -1.62
N ALA A 146 12.18 -2.18 -0.56
CA ALA A 146 11.85 -1.34 0.60
C ALA A 146 11.60 0.11 0.19
N GLU A 147 12.37 0.63 -0.77
CA GLU A 147 12.25 2.00 -1.29
C GLU A 147 10.93 2.21 -2.04
N GLN A 148 10.46 1.21 -2.79
CA GLN A 148 9.16 1.25 -3.48
C GLN A 148 8.00 1.27 -2.46
N ALA A 149 8.05 0.40 -1.46
CA ALA A 149 7.05 0.37 -0.39
C ALA A 149 7.06 1.68 0.41
N TRP A 150 8.24 2.14 0.85
CA TRP A 150 8.39 3.39 1.58
C TRP A 150 7.95 4.60 0.77
N TYR A 151 8.18 4.61 -0.55
CA TYR A 151 7.69 5.69 -1.41
C TYR A 151 6.17 5.85 -1.30
N LEU A 152 5.42 4.75 -1.38
CA LEU A 152 3.96 4.78 -1.22
C LEU A 152 3.54 5.23 0.18
N ILE A 153 4.15 4.67 1.22
CA ILE A 153 3.92 5.07 2.63
C ILE A 153 4.15 6.57 2.79
N SER A 154 5.26 7.08 2.26
CA SER A 154 5.62 8.50 2.33
C SER A 154 4.66 9.40 1.56
N LYS A 155 4.10 8.92 0.44
CA LYS A 155 3.11 9.66 -0.33
C LYS A 155 1.79 9.75 0.42
N PHE A 156 1.31 8.65 0.98
CA PHE A 156 0.08 8.64 1.78
C PHE A 156 0.22 9.45 3.06
N GLY A 157 1.35 9.36 3.77
CA GLY A 157 1.56 10.09 5.03
C GLY A 157 1.67 11.62 4.84
N LYS A 158 2.16 12.09 3.69
CA LYS A 158 2.27 13.52 3.35
C LYS A 158 1.04 14.10 2.65
N SER A 159 0.19 13.26 2.06
CA SER A 159 -0.99 13.72 1.33
C SER A 159 -2.21 13.74 2.22
N ASP A 160 -2.93 14.86 2.25
CA ASP A 160 -4.25 14.91 2.88
C ASP A 160 -5.30 14.11 2.11
N SER A 161 -5.05 13.78 0.83
CA SER A 161 -5.95 12.94 0.05
C SER A 161 -5.97 11.49 0.55
N GLU A 162 -7.14 10.87 0.51
CA GLU A 162 -7.34 9.46 0.85
C GLU A 162 -6.82 8.50 -0.23
N THR A 163 -6.70 9.00 -1.47
CA THR A 163 -6.33 8.18 -2.62
C THR A 163 -5.21 8.81 -3.43
N LEU A 164 -4.37 7.97 -4.02
CA LEU A 164 -3.31 8.36 -4.95
C LEU A 164 -3.70 7.93 -6.36
N ARG A 165 -3.33 8.73 -7.36
CA ARG A 165 -3.58 8.38 -8.77
C ARG A 165 -2.66 7.24 -9.20
N TYR A 166 -3.23 6.18 -9.75
CA TYR A 166 -2.50 4.97 -10.16
C TYR A 166 -1.34 5.29 -11.12
N ASN A 167 -1.65 5.99 -12.22
CA ASN A 167 -0.64 6.35 -13.23
C ASN A 167 0.47 7.27 -12.70
N ALA A 168 0.18 8.11 -11.69
CA ALA A 168 1.19 9.00 -11.12
C ALA A 168 2.27 8.23 -10.35
N ILE A 169 1.92 7.07 -9.78
CA ILE A 169 2.88 6.18 -9.11
C ILE A 169 3.74 5.46 -10.15
N LEU A 170 3.13 4.90 -11.20
CA LEU A 170 3.85 4.16 -12.23
C LEU A 170 4.84 5.01 -13.05
N LEU A 171 4.57 6.31 -13.19
CA LEU A 171 5.48 7.24 -13.85
C LEU A 171 6.74 7.57 -13.03
N HIS A 172 6.77 7.23 -11.75
CA HIS A 172 7.92 7.51 -10.91
C HIS A 172 9.11 6.60 -11.27
N PRO A 173 10.37 7.09 -11.26
CA PRO A 173 11.53 6.28 -11.68
C PRO A 173 11.69 4.96 -10.93
N LEU A 174 11.27 4.89 -9.66
CA LEU A 174 11.30 3.66 -8.87
C LEU A 174 10.37 2.54 -9.41
N PHE A 175 9.35 2.89 -10.18
CA PHE A 175 8.36 1.97 -10.74
C PHE A 175 8.50 1.78 -12.26
N LYS A 176 9.52 2.39 -12.88
CA LYS A 176 9.73 2.34 -14.33
C LYS A 176 9.95 0.91 -14.84
N SER A 177 10.60 0.06 -14.06
CA SER A 177 10.84 -1.36 -14.38
C SER A 177 9.93 -2.24 -13.53
N GLY A 178 8.89 -2.83 -14.13
CA GLY A 178 8.00 -3.77 -13.45
C GLY A 178 7.05 -3.16 -12.43
N GLY A 179 6.76 -1.86 -12.52
CA GLY A 179 5.91 -1.16 -11.53
C GLY A 179 4.51 -1.75 -11.34
N GLU A 180 3.88 -2.25 -12.41
CA GLU A 180 2.57 -2.91 -12.32
C GLU A 180 2.62 -4.19 -11.47
N ALA A 181 3.66 -5.02 -11.67
CA ALA A 181 3.85 -6.24 -10.89
C ALA A 181 4.12 -5.93 -9.41
N VAL A 182 4.89 -4.88 -9.13
CA VAL A 182 5.13 -4.39 -7.76
C VAL A 182 3.83 -3.93 -7.11
N VAL A 183 3.01 -3.14 -7.82
CA VAL A 183 1.73 -2.65 -7.28
C VAL A 183 0.76 -3.81 -7.04
N GLN A 184 0.71 -4.80 -7.94
CA GLN A 184 -0.08 -6.02 -7.75
C GLN A 184 0.40 -6.81 -6.53
N ALA A 185 1.72 -6.99 -6.36
CA ALA A 185 2.26 -7.71 -5.22
C ALA A 185 1.99 -6.99 -3.90
N LEU A 186 2.13 -5.66 -3.85
CA LEU A 186 1.79 -4.85 -2.68
C LEU A 186 0.28 -4.84 -2.39
N GLN A 187 -0.55 -4.99 -3.42
CA GLN A 187 -1.99 -5.20 -3.26
C GLN A 187 -2.29 -6.58 -2.67
N HIS A 188 -1.65 -7.64 -3.18
CA HIS A 188 -1.80 -9.00 -2.65
C HIS A 188 -1.32 -9.12 -1.20
N ALA A 189 -0.30 -8.36 -0.83
CA ALA A 189 0.20 -8.29 0.54
C ALA A 189 -0.60 -7.30 1.42
N GLU A 190 -1.73 -6.78 0.96
CA GLU A 190 -2.65 -5.88 1.69
C GLU A 190 -2.07 -4.54 2.18
N LEU A 191 -0.89 -4.11 1.69
CA LEU A 191 -0.40 -2.76 2.01
C LEU A 191 -1.29 -1.68 1.39
N ILE A 192 -1.73 -1.95 0.15
CA ILE A 192 -2.54 -1.04 -0.67
C ILE A 192 -3.72 -1.79 -1.29
N SER A 193 -4.71 -1.03 -1.74
CA SER A 193 -5.83 -1.53 -2.53
C SER A 193 -6.00 -0.66 -3.77
N VAL A 194 -6.23 -1.30 -4.92
CA VAL A 194 -6.42 -0.62 -6.20
C VAL A 194 -7.90 -0.49 -6.49
N CYS A 195 -8.37 0.74 -6.63
CA CYS A 195 -9.72 1.06 -7.06
C CYS A 195 -9.78 1.04 -8.60
N THR A 196 -10.78 0.35 -9.13
CA THR A 196 -11.05 0.29 -10.57
C THR A 196 -12.30 1.09 -10.90
N ILE A 197 -12.24 1.87 -11.97
CA ILE A 197 -13.38 2.58 -12.55
C ILE A 197 -13.51 2.08 -13.98
N ASP A 198 -14.70 1.59 -14.36
CA ASP A 198 -14.97 1.05 -15.69
C ASP A 198 -13.98 -0.05 -16.14
N GLY A 199 -13.57 -0.90 -15.19
CA GLY A 199 -12.61 -1.98 -15.44
C GLY A 199 -11.14 -1.56 -15.54
N SER A 200 -10.85 -0.25 -15.41
CA SER A 200 -9.49 0.28 -15.46
C SER A 200 -8.99 0.72 -14.07
N PRO A 201 -7.74 0.39 -13.69
CA PRO A 201 -7.13 0.92 -12.46
C PRO A 201 -7.05 2.44 -12.48
N SER A 202 -7.67 3.11 -11.51
CA SER A 202 -7.76 4.57 -11.48
C SER A 202 -7.01 5.18 -10.30
N SER A 203 -7.25 4.65 -9.10
CA SER A 203 -6.65 5.15 -7.86
C SER A 203 -6.20 4.03 -6.93
N ILE A 204 -5.30 4.37 -6.02
CA ILE A 204 -4.72 3.49 -5.01
C ILE A 204 -5.09 4.07 -3.64
N LYS A 205 -5.58 3.23 -2.75
CA LYS A 205 -5.86 3.55 -1.34
C LYS A 205 -5.03 2.65 -0.42
N PRO A 206 -4.85 3.00 0.87
CA PRO A 206 -4.29 2.07 1.84
C PRO A 206 -5.12 0.78 1.91
N GLY A 207 -4.49 -0.38 2.09
CA GLY A 207 -5.18 -1.68 2.09
C GLY A 207 -6.14 -1.84 3.28
N ARG A 208 -5.79 -1.22 4.41
CA ARG A 208 -6.63 -1.15 5.62
C ARG A 208 -6.84 0.32 6.01
N PRO A 209 -8.03 0.72 6.50
CA PRO A 209 -8.26 2.12 6.90
C PRO A 209 -7.27 2.61 7.98
N VAL A 210 -6.93 1.75 8.95
CA VAL A 210 -5.93 2.01 10.01
C VAL A 210 -4.56 2.41 9.44
N TYR A 211 -4.17 1.85 8.28
CA TYR A 211 -2.87 2.12 7.69
C TYR A 211 -2.67 3.59 7.32
N ARG A 212 -3.74 4.36 7.10
CA ARG A 212 -3.61 5.80 6.88
C ARG A 212 -2.98 6.50 8.09
N ALA A 213 -3.49 6.20 9.28
CA ALA A 213 -2.95 6.77 10.51
C ALA A 213 -1.54 6.23 10.81
N ALA A 214 -1.29 4.94 10.53
CA ALA A 214 0.02 4.35 10.67
C ALA A 214 1.06 4.97 9.72
N PHE A 215 0.73 5.19 8.44
CA PHE A 215 1.61 5.85 7.48
C PHE A 215 1.97 7.26 7.92
N LYS A 216 0.99 8.03 8.43
CA LYS A 216 1.24 9.36 8.98
C LYS A 216 2.24 9.29 10.14
N GLN A 217 1.99 8.42 11.11
CA GLN A 217 2.88 8.22 12.26
C GLN A 217 4.30 7.79 11.85
N LEU A 218 4.42 6.89 10.88
CA LEU A 218 5.71 6.46 10.33
C LEU A 218 6.44 7.61 9.62
N THR A 219 5.72 8.48 8.90
CA THR A 219 6.32 9.64 8.22
C THR A 219 6.67 10.79 9.16
N ASP A 220 6.02 10.87 10.32
CA ASP A 220 6.31 11.86 11.36
C ASP A 220 7.60 11.53 12.12
N ASN A 221 8.00 10.25 12.15
CA ASN A 221 9.30 9.83 12.69
C ASN A 221 10.43 10.32 11.77
N LYS A 222 11.13 11.37 12.20
CA LYS A 222 12.17 12.06 11.43
C LYS A 222 13.40 11.19 11.14
N ALA A 223 13.82 10.33 12.07
CA ALA A 223 14.93 9.41 11.88
C ALA A 223 14.61 8.37 10.80
N LEU A 224 13.47 7.68 10.92
CA LEU A 224 13.03 6.68 9.95
C LEU A 224 12.83 7.31 8.56
N ARG A 225 12.13 8.45 8.52
CA ARG A 225 11.90 9.18 7.28
C ARG A 225 13.20 9.57 6.60
N SER A 226 14.16 10.12 7.35
CA SER A 226 15.43 10.59 6.76
C SER A 226 16.26 9.42 6.26
N ARG A 227 16.28 8.29 6.97
CA ARG A 227 16.97 7.06 6.53
C ARG A 227 16.43 6.56 5.19
N PHE A 228 15.12 6.34 5.08
CA PHE A 228 14.53 5.79 3.87
C PHE A 228 14.45 6.80 2.72
N GLU A 229 14.29 8.10 3.01
CA GLU A 229 14.43 9.13 1.98
C GLU A 229 15.86 9.15 1.41
N MET A 230 16.89 8.91 2.23
CA MET A 230 18.26 8.79 1.77
C MET A 230 18.46 7.53 0.90
N GLU A 231 17.89 6.38 1.27
CA GLU A 231 17.94 5.16 0.47
C GLU A 231 17.25 5.34 -0.90
N ILE A 232 16.07 5.96 -0.93
CA ILE A 232 15.38 6.33 -2.17
C ILE A 232 16.27 7.23 -3.03
N LEU A 233 16.88 8.26 -2.45
CA LEU A 233 17.76 9.18 -3.19
C LEU A 233 18.99 8.45 -3.74
N ALA A 234 19.61 7.56 -2.96
CA ALA A 234 20.73 6.74 -3.43
C ALA A 234 20.32 5.87 -4.63
N ARG A 235 19.12 5.28 -4.60
CA ARG A 235 18.59 4.51 -5.73
C ARG A 235 18.32 5.39 -6.96
N LEU A 236 17.76 6.58 -6.77
CA LEU A 236 17.54 7.54 -7.86
C LEU A 236 18.86 8.00 -8.49
N ILE A 237 19.89 8.26 -7.67
CA ILE A 237 21.25 8.60 -8.15
C ILE A 237 21.83 7.43 -8.95
N ALA A 238 21.68 6.19 -8.48
CA ALA A 238 22.15 5.02 -9.22
C ALA A 238 21.44 4.88 -10.59
N ILE A 239 20.14 5.12 -10.66
CA ILE A 239 19.37 5.11 -11.91
C ILE A 239 19.86 6.21 -12.86
N GLU A 240 20.06 7.44 -12.38
CA GLU A 240 20.55 8.54 -13.22
C GLU A 240 21.99 8.31 -13.69
N ASN A 241 22.87 7.77 -12.84
CA ASN A 241 24.23 7.38 -13.25
C ASN A 241 24.20 6.31 -14.35
N GLN A 242 23.29 5.32 -14.27
CA GLN A 242 23.12 4.33 -15.33
C GLN A 242 22.59 4.96 -16.63
N ASN A 243 21.67 5.93 -16.54
CA ASN A 243 21.23 6.69 -17.70
C ASN A 243 22.38 7.47 -18.34
N ILE A 244 23.21 8.15 -17.53
CA ILE A 244 24.39 8.89 -17.97
C ILE A 244 25.37 7.96 -18.70
N GLN A 245 25.72 6.82 -18.11
CA GLN A 245 26.62 5.85 -18.75
C GLN A 245 26.09 5.36 -20.10
N ASN A 246 24.78 5.16 -20.24
CA ASN A 246 24.18 4.75 -21.51
C ASN A 246 24.25 5.87 -22.56
N LEU A 247 24.00 7.12 -22.16
CA LEU A 247 24.12 8.30 -23.03
C LEU A 247 25.58 8.52 -23.46
N GLU A 248 26.54 8.37 -22.56
CA GLU A 248 27.98 8.50 -22.82
C GLU A 248 28.47 7.43 -23.79
N LYS A 249 28.04 6.17 -23.61
CA LYS A 249 28.35 5.09 -24.56
C LYS A 249 27.83 5.40 -25.97
N GLU A 250 26.60 5.90 -26.08
CA GLU A 250 26.05 6.29 -27.38
C GLU A 250 26.85 7.46 -27.99
N LEU A 251 27.17 8.48 -27.20
CA LEU A 251 28.00 9.60 -27.64
C LEU A 251 29.40 9.15 -28.08
N GLN A 252 30.00 8.16 -27.41
CA GLN A 252 31.29 7.59 -27.80
C GLN A 252 31.23 6.90 -29.17
N VAL A 253 30.16 6.16 -29.45
CA VAL A 253 29.93 5.53 -30.76
C VAL A 253 29.79 6.62 -31.84
N LEU A 254 28.96 7.64 -31.60
CA LEU A 254 28.81 8.75 -32.53
C LEU A 254 30.10 9.58 -32.70
N GLY A 255 30.93 9.64 -31.66
CA GLY A 255 32.23 10.29 -31.66
C GLY A 255 33.31 9.55 -32.48
N SER A 256 33.17 8.24 -32.65
CA SER A 256 34.12 7.41 -33.41
C SER A 256 34.06 7.61 -34.93
N PHE A 257 33.07 8.33 -35.46
CA PHE A 257 32.95 8.59 -36.88
C PHE A 257 33.99 9.62 -37.37
N PRO A 258 34.82 9.31 -38.39
CA PRO A 258 35.96 10.13 -38.79
C PRO A 258 35.61 11.50 -39.38
N LYS A 259 34.33 11.77 -39.70
CA LYS A 259 33.86 13.06 -40.25
C LYS A 259 32.51 13.54 -39.70
N GLN A 260 32.03 12.97 -38.58
CA GLN A 260 30.73 13.25 -37.95
C GLN A 260 29.64 13.73 -38.94
N PRO A 261 28.92 12.81 -39.61
CA PRO A 261 27.93 13.18 -40.61
C PRO A 261 26.95 14.22 -40.06
N GLY A 262 26.56 15.21 -40.88
CA GLY A 262 25.64 16.28 -40.46
C GLY A 262 24.28 15.75 -39.98
N GLU A 263 23.90 14.58 -40.46
CA GLU A 263 22.71 13.80 -40.09
C GLU A 263 22.73 13.34 -38.62
N VAL A 264 23.92 13.21 -38.02
CA VAL A 264 24.12 12.79 -36.63
C VAL A 264 24.03 13.99 -35.67
N ALA A 265 24.22 15.21 -36.16
CA ALA A 265 24.24 16.43 -35.34
C ALA A 265 22.95 16.67 -34.53
N PRO A 266 21.72 16.43 -35.07
CA PRO A 266 20.49 16.50 -34.27
C PRO A 266 20.47 15.49 -33.11
N ARG A 267 20.96 14.26 -33.34
CA ARG A 267 21.01 13.21 -32.32
C ARG A 267 22.01 13.55 -31.21
N VAL A 268 23.19 14.05 -31.56
CA VAL A 268 24.19 14.52 -30.58
C VAL A 268 23.63 15.64 -29.72
N ARG A 269 22.97 16.64 -30.32
CA ARG A 269 22.31 17.72 -29.55
C ARG A 269 21.23 17.18 -28.59
N TRP A 270 20.44 16.20 -29.03
CA TRP A 270 19.44 15.56 -28.18
C TRP A 270 20.09 14.81 -27.01
N LEU A 271 21.16 14.05 -27.27
CA LEU A 271 21.90 13.30 -26.24
C LEU A 271 22.54 14.24 -25.22
N LEU A 272 23.20 15.32 -25.67
CA LEU A 272 23.77 16.34 -24.79
C LEU A 272 22.70 17.04 -23.94
N GLY A 273 21.52 17.32 -24.52
CA GLY A 273 20.39 17.88 -23.77
C GLY A 273 19.81 16.91 -22.73
N LYS A 274 19.80 15.60 -23.02
CA LYS A 274 19.40 14.57 -22.06
C LYS A 274 20.44 14.35 -20.96
N LEU A 275 21.73 14.43 -21.31
CA LEU A 275 22.84 14.33 -20.38
C LEU A 275 22.80 15.49 -19.37
N SER A 276 22.65 16.73 -19.85
CA SER A 276 22.53 17.90 -18.98
C SER A 276 21.31 17.82 -18.07
N GLY A 277 20.16 17.34 -18.57
CA GLY A 277 18.97 17.11 -17.76
C GLY A 277 19.19 16.08 -16.65
N SER A 278 19.89 14.98 -16.95
CA SER A 278 20.21 13.92 -15.98
C SER A 278 21.19 14.43 -14.91
N GLN A 279 22.18 15.23 -15.30
CA GLN A 279 23.13 15.88 -14.38
C GLN A 279 22.43 16.84 -13.42
N VAL A 280 21.50 17.66 -13.92
CA VAL A 280 20.70 18.57 -13.07
C VAL A 280 19.86 17.80 -12.04
N ASN A 281 19.31 16.65 -12.42
CA ASN A 281 18.58 15.80 -11.46
C ASN A 281 19.53 15.19 -10.42
N LEU A 282 20.69 14.70 -10.84
CA LEU A 282 21.71 14.14 -9.96
C LEU A 282 22.17 15.16 -8.91
N GLU A 283 22.50 16.38 -9.32
CA GLU A 283 22.82 17.47 -8.39
C GLU A 283 21.68 17.76 -7.41
N LYS A 284 20.42 17.75 -7.87
CA LYS A 284 19.26 17.93 -6.98
C LYS A 284 19.16 16.81 -5.95
N TYR A 285 19.39 15.56 -6.36
CA TYR A 285 19.34 14.41 -5.46
C TYR A 285 20.48 14.43 -4.45
N GLU A 286 21.70 14.74 -4.87
CA GLU A 286 22.86 14.88 -3.98
C GLU A 286 22.70 16.03 -2.97
N ARG A 287 22.19 17.18 -3.41
CA ARG A 287 21.87 18.29 -2.51
C ARG A 287 20.85 17.86 -1.46
N LYS A 288 19.79 17.15 -1.83
CA LYS A 288 18.80 16.62 -0.87
C LYS A 288 19.42 15.58 0.07
N ALA A 289 20.24 14.68 -0.45
CA ALA A 289 20.91 13.65 0.34
C ALA A 289 21.84 14.27 1.38
N SER A 290 22.62 15.30 1.01
CA SER A 290 23.50 16.00 1.96
C SER A 290 22.73 16.75 3.06
N LEU A 291 21.56 17.31 2.75
CA LEU A 291 20.68 17.94 3.75
C LEU A 291 20.11 16.90 4.72
N LEU A 292 19.63 15.76 4.23
CA LEU A 292 19.10 14.68 5.05
C LEU A 292 20.17 14.02 5.90
N LYS A 293 21.41 13.91 5.39
CA LYS A 293 22.55 13.42 6.16
C LYS A 293 22.83 14.31 7.38
N LYS A 294 22.82 15.63 7.21
CA LYS A 294 22.97 16.58 8.34
C LYS A 294 21.85 16.42 9.37
N VAL A 295 20.63 16.15 8.92
CA VAL A 295 19.49 15.91 9.81
C VAL A 295 19.71 14.65 10.66
N LEU A 296 20.23 13.58 10.07
CA LEU A 296 20.55 12.33 10.77
C LEU A 296 21.75 12.45 11.71
N GLU A 297 22.74 13.30 11.39
CA GLU A 297 23.89 13.56 12.26
C GLU A 297 23.53 14.42 13.49
N MET A 298 22.40 15.12 13.46
CA MET A 298 21.92 16.00 14.54
C MET A 298 20.91 15.32 15.48
N GLU A 299 20.37 14.16 15.12
CA GLU A 299 19.46 13.35 15.95
C GLU A 299 20.22 12.28 16.74
#